data_AF-A0A8C4GGF2-F1
#
_entry.id   AF-A0A8C4GGF2-F1
#
_cell.length_a   1.000
_cell.length_b   1.000
_cell.length_c   1.000
_cell.angle_alpha   90.00
_cell.angle_beta   90.00
_cell.angle_gamma   90.00
#
_symmetry.space_group_name_H-M   'P 1'
#
loop_
_entity.id
_entity.type
_entity.pdbx_description
1 polymer ?
#
loop_
_entity_poly.entity_id
_entity_poly.type
_entity_poly.pdbx_seq_one_letter_code
_entity_poly.pdbx_strand_id
1 'polypeptide(L)'
;LRTFFNRASLTLEPNWPQIFSGETITLRCEIQEGGDTQWIYEWTTTSSNTQSPTHSEYRIISATESHSGEYRCKGRRDSYSSTEWSIAIRLKVSRKLDCLSSIIKC
;
A
#
# COMPACT_ATOMS: atom_id res chain seq x y z
N LEU A 1 15.58 21.91 13.49
CA LEU A 1 14.69 21.18 14.41
C LEU A 1 13.92 20.15 13.58
N ARG A 2 14.27 18.86 13.62
CA ARG A 2 13.46 17.82 12.99
C ARG A 2 12.32 17.50 13.96
N THR A 3 11.13 17.96 13.64
CA THR A 3 9.92 17.64 14.38
C THR A 3 9.59 16.17 14.12
N PHE A 4 9.71 15.32 15.13
CA PHE A 4 9.38 13.90 15.06
C PHE A 4 7.86 13.73 15.19
N PHE A 5 7.15 13.86 14.08
CA PHE A 5 5.76 13.42 13.99
C PHE A 5 5.78 11.91 13.71
N ASN A 6 5.03 11.11 14.47
CA ASN A 6 4.78 9.70 14.15
C ASN A 6 4.35 9.60 12.68
N ARG A 7 5.23 9.09 11.81
CA ARG A 7 5.05 9.16 10.36
C ARG A 7 4.74 7.77 9.82
N ALA A 8 3.60 7.65 9.14
CA ALA A 8 3.30 6.46 8.35
C ALA A 8 4.12 6.45 7.06
N SER A 9 4.74 5.31 6.78
CA SER A 9 5.47 5.00 5.55
C SER A 9 4.79 3.81 4.89
N LEU A 10 4.45 3.96 3.61
CA LEU A 10 3.87 2.88 2.82
C LEU A 10 4.95 2.34 1.89
N THR A 11 5.10 1.03 1.84
CA THR A 11 6.02 0.33 0.94
C THR A 11 5.28 -0.73 0.13
N LEU A 12 5.89 -1.13 -1.00
CA LEU A 12 5.38 -2.15 -1.90
C LEU A 12 6.41 -3.27 -2.00
N GLU A 13 5.98 -4.51 -1.77
CA GLU A 13 6.81 -5.70 -1.85
C GLU A 13 6.16 -6.75 -2.77
N PRO A 14 6.89 -7.26 -3.78
CA PRO A 14 8.16 -6.73 -4.28
C PRO A 14 7.97 -5.34 -4.92
N ASN A 15 9.01 -4.50 -4.87
CA ASN A 15 8.99 -3.11 -5.34
C ASN A 15 9.10 -2.96 -6.87
N TRP A 16 8.33 -3.77 -7.61
CA TRP A 16 8.40 -3.79 -9.06
C TRP A 16 7.82 -2.52 -9.70
N PRO A 17 8.44 -2.01 -10.78
CA PRO A 17 7.94 -0.83 -11.49
C PRO A 17 6.64 -1.11 -12.26
N GLN A 18 6.37 -2.37 -12.56
CA GLN A 18 5.15 -2.84 -13.23
C GLN A 18 4.70 -4.14 -12.61
N ILE A 19 3.39 -4.28 -12.42
CA ILE A 19 2.74 -5.48 -11.90
C ILE A 19 1.82 -6.04 -12.96
N PHE A 20 1.83 -7.34 -13.13
CA PHE A 20 0.97 -8.04 -14.07
C PHE A 20 -0.15 -8.79 -13.36
N SER A 21 -1.23 -9.02 -14.09
CA SER A 21 -2.37 -9.81 -13.61
C SER A 21 -1.91 -11.20 -13.14
N GLY A 22 -2.39 -11.63 -11.98
CA GLY A 22 -2.06 -12.91 -11.35
C GLY A 22 -0.86 -12.88 -10.41
N GLU A 23 -0.11 -11.76 -10.35
CA GLU A 23 1.02 -11.64 -9.42
C GLU A 23 0.54 -11.41 -7.97
N THR A 24 1.35 -11.90 -7.03
CA THR A 24 1.17 -11.60 -5.61
C THR A 24 2.03 -10.41 -5.22
N ILE A 25 1.41 -9.41 -4.61
CA ILE A 25 2.08 -8.24 -4.04
C ILE A 25 1.56 -7.98 -2.62
N THR A 26 2.34 -7.24 -1.84
CA THR A 26 1.98 -6.79 -0.51
C THR A 26 2.31 -5.30 -0.39
N LEU A 27 1.31 -4.49 -0.03
CA LEU A 27 1.54 -3.14 0.46
C LEU A 27 1.71 -3.20 1.97
N ARG A 28 2.76 -2.60 2.51
CA ARG A 28 3.06 -2.61 3.95
C ARG A 28 3.11 -1.19 4.49
N CYS A 29 2.29 -0.94 5.51
CA CYS A 29 2.27 0.29 6.26
C CYS A 29 3.13 0.16 7.52
N GLU A 30 4.11 1.03 7.67
CA GLU A 30 4.98 1.10 8.82
C GLU A 30 4.87 2.46 9.50
N ILE A 31 4.69 2.47 10.82
CA ILE A 31 4.61 3.69 11.61
C ILE A 31 5.95 3.89 12.31
N GLN A 32 6.71 4.87 11.85
CA GLN A 32 8.03 5.19 12.41
C GLN A 32 7.86 5.70 13.86
N GLU A 33 8.71 5.19 14.76
CA GLU A 33 8.74 5.55 16.19
C GLU A 33 7.47 5.20 16.99
N GLY A 34 6.64 4.31 16.44
CA GLY A 34 5.40 3.86 17.07
C GLY A 34 5.56 2.96 18.30
N GLY A 35 6.77 2.49 18.63
CA GLY A 35 7.06 1.55 19.73
C GLY A 35 6.21 0.26 19.68
N ASP A 36 6.04 -0.41 20.82
CA ASP A 36 5.12 -1.56 21.01
C ASP A 36 3.64 -1.13 21.12
N THR A 37 3.29 0.02 20.53
CA THR A 37 1.93 0.54 20.62
C THR A 37 1.02 -0.20 19.64
N GLN A 38 -0.14 -0.65 20.11
CA GLN A 38 -1.15 -1.27 19.27
C GLN A 38 -1.86 -0.21 18.40
N TRP A 39 -1.32 0.05 17.21
CA TRP A 39 -1.93 0.94 16.22
C TRP A 39 -3.08 0.25 15.48
N ILE A 40 -4.15 0.99 15.26
CA ILE A 40 -5.21 0.63 14.31
C ILE A 40 -4.82 1.21 12.96
N TYR A 41 -4.72 0.35 11.95
CA TYR A 41 -4.31 0.77 10.61
C TYR A 41 -5.52 1.19 9.80
N GLU A 42 -5.44 2.39 9.22
CA GLU A 42 -6.44 2.92 8.31
C GLU A 42 -5.84 3.04 6.91
N TRP A 43 -6.67 2.71 5.92
CA TRP A 43 -6.28 2.67 4.52
C TRP A 43 -7.24 3.49 3.68
N THR A 44 -6.70 4.13 2.64
CA THR A 44 -7.50 4.72 1.58
C THR A 44 -6.93 4.32 0.23
N THR A 45 -7.82 4.05 -0.72
CA THR A 45 -7.41 3.70 -2.08
C THR A 45 -8.39 4.24 -3.11
N THR A 46 -7.88 4.58 -4.29
CA THR A 46 -8.69 4.86 -5.49
C THR A 46 -8.96 3.61 -6.34
N SER A 47 -8.48 2.45 -5.90
CA SER A 47 -8.81 1.16 -6.50
C SER A 47 -10.32 0.93 -6.51
N SER A 48 -10.82 0.31 -7.58
CA SER A 48 -12.22 -0.10 -7.66
C SER A 48 -12.51 -1.39 -6.89
N ASN A 49 -11.48 -2.07 -6.39
CA ASN A 49 -11.63 -3.11 -5.38
C ASN A 49 -12.06 -2.51 -4.03
N THR A 50 -13.11 -3.06 -3.43
CA THR A 50 -13.74 -2.55 -2.20
C THR A 50 -13.10 -3.05 -0.91
N GLN A 51 -12.11 -3.94 -0.98
CA GLN A 51 -11.55 -4.60 0.21
C GLN A 51 -10.30 -3.88 0.72
N SER A 52 -10.45 -2.94 1.66
CA SER A 52 -9.31 -2.42 2.43
C SER A 52 -9.05 -3.28 3.69
N PRO A 53 -7.80 -3.56 4.05
CA PRO A 53 -7.49 -4.34 5.25
C PRO A 53 -7.58 -3.49 6.52
N THR A 54 -7.63 -4.16 7.67
CA THR A 54 -7.60 -3.55 9.01
C THR A 54 -6.24 -3.67 9.71
N HIS A 55 -5.24 -4.21 9.03
CA HIS A 55 -3.90 -4.48 9.56
C HIS A 55 -2.82 -3.70 8.79
N SER A 56 -1.56 -3.83 9.22
CA SER A 56 -0.40 -3.17 8.61
C SER A 56 -0.10 -3.62 7.18
N GLU A 57 -0.70 -4.72 6.72
CA GLU A 57 -0.42 -5.29 5.41
C GLU A 57 -1.69 -5.44 4.58
N TYR A 58 -1.61 -5.01 3.31
CA TYR A 58 -2.56 -5.32 2.26
C TYR A 58 -1.91 -6.28 1.27
N ARG A 59 -2.22 -7.57 1.40
CA ARG A 59 -1.77 -8.60 0.47
C ARG A 59 -2.79 -8.83 -0.65
N ILE A 60 -2.35 -8.62 -1.89
CA ILE A 60 -3.12 -8.93 -3.10
C ILE A 60 -2.52 -10.22 -3.68
N ILE A 61 -3.23 -11.34 -3.52
CA ILE A 61 -2.70 -12.67 -3.89
C ILE A 61 -2.72 -12.88 -5.40
N SER A 62 -3.74 -12.37 -6.09
CA SER A 62 -3.87 -12.43 -7.54
C SER A 62 -4.28 -11.06 -8.05
N ALA A 63 -3.28 -10.29 -8.50
CA ALA A 63 -3.50 -8.94 -8.98
C ALA A 63 -4.43 -8.93 -10.21
N THR A 64 -5.27 -7.91 -10.28
CA THR A 64 -6.18 -7.64 -11.41
C THR A 64 -6.15 -6.15 -11.69
N GLU A 65 -6.58 -5.74 -12.87
CA GLU A 65 -6.60 -4.33 -13.28
C GLU A 65 -7.38 -3.44 -12.29
N SER A 66 -8.42 -3.98 -11.62
CA SER A 66 -9.22 -3.28 -10.60
C SER A 66 -8.46 -2.93 -9.32
N HIS A 67 -7.32 -3.59 -9.06
CA HIS A 67 -6.42 -3.20 -7.97
C HIS A 67 -5.55 -1.99 -8.35
N SER A 68 -5.57 -1.50 -9.59
CA SER A 68 -4.84 -0.29 -9.94
C SER A 68 -5.44 0.92 -9.21
N GLY A 69 -4.59 1.77 -8.64
CA GLY A 69 -5.05 2.89 -7.84
C GLY A 69 -3.92 3.52 -7.03
N GLU A 70 -4.23 4.60 -6.34
CA GLU A 70 -3.35 5.23 -5.38
C GLU A 70 -3.69 4.73 -3.98
N TYR A 71 -2.69 4.30 -3.23
CA TYR A 71 -2.85 3.74 -1.89
C TYR A 71 -2.16 4.63 -0.88
N ARG A 72 -2.81 4.87 0.26
CA ARG A 72 -2.22 5.54 1.43
C ARG A 72 -2.65 4.81 2.68
N CYS A 73 -1.82 4.91 3.71
CA CYS A 73 -2.12 4.37 5.02
C CYS A 73 -1.81 5.39 6.12
N LYS A 74 -2.43 5.21 7.29
CA LYS A 74 -2.05 5.91 8.53
C LYS A 74 -2.31 5.03 9.74
N GLY A 75 -1.68 5.39 10.85
CA GLY A 75 -1.94 4.78 12.15
C GLY A 75 -2.89 5.63 12.98
N ARG A 76 -3.92 5.02 13.56
CA ARG A 76 -4.75 5.60 14.61
C ARG A 76 -4.48 4.90 15.94
N ARG A 77 -4.19 5.67 16.99
CA ARG A 77 -4.04 5.15 18.36
C ARG A 77 -5.37 5.21 19.10
N ASP A 78 -6.02 6.36 19.05
CA ASP A 78 -7.32 6.63 19.66
C ASP A 78 -8.09 7.68 18.82
N SER A 79 -9.22 8.18 19.32
CA SER A 79 -10.05 9.15 18.60
C SER A 79 -9.38 10.51 18.34
N TYR A 80 -8.31 10.85 19.06
CA TYR A 80 -7.65 12.16 19.00
C TYR A 80 -6.19 12.08 18.55
N SER A 81 -5.58 10.88 18.58
CA SER A 81 -4.18 10.66 18.21
C SER A 81 -4.05 9.75 16.98
N SER A 82 -3.63 10.31 15.86
CA SER A 82 -3.25 9.58 14.64
C SER A 82 -1.97 10.15 14.02
N THR A 83 -1.31 9.33 13.20
CA THR A 83 -0.28 9.81 12.28
C THR A 83 -0.92 10.62 11.14
N GLU A 84 -0.11 11.40 10.45
CA GLU A 84 -0.45 11.86 9.11
C GLU A 84 -0.55 10.68 8.14
N TRP A 85 -1.30 10.87 7.05
CA TRP A 85 -1.33 9.92 5.94
C TRP A 85 0.06 9.78 5.31
N SER A 86 0.41 8.54 4.95
CA SER A 86 1.63 8.25 4.21
C SER A 86 1.67 9.00 2.87
N ILE A 87 2.87 9.06 2.28
CA ILE A 87 2.98 9.34 0.85
C ILE A 87 2.20 8.26 0.09
N ALA A 88 1.53 8.66 -0.99
CA ALA A 88 0.77 7.74 -1.82
C ALA A 88 1.69 6.88 -2.69
N ILE A 89 1.39 5.58 -2.79
CA ILE A 89 1.96 4.70 -3.80
C ILE A 89 0.91 4.49 -4.89
N ARG A 90 1.30 4.71 -6.14
CA ARG A 90 0.46 4.41 -7.29
C ARG A 90 0.75 2.99 -7.79
N LEU A 91 -0.24 2.12 -7.66
CA LEU A 91 -0.24 0.78 -8.19
C LEU A 91 -0.80 0.77 -9.61
N LYS A 92 -0.10 0.13 -10.54
CA LYS A 92 -0.59 -0.12 -11.90
C LYS A 92 -0.46 -1.60 -12.22
N VAL A 93 -1.62 -2.26 -12.38
CA VAL A 93 -1.70 -3.66 -12.78
C VAL A 93 -2.08 -3.72 -14.26
N SER A 94 -1.21 -4.33 -15.06
CA SER A 94 -1.42 -4.56 -16.51
C SER A 94 -1.86 -6.00 -16.78
N ARG A 95 -2.47 -6.26 -17.93
CA ARG A 95 -2.77 -7.64 -18.33
C ARG A 95 -1.49 -8.36 -18.67
N LYS A 96 -1.44 -9.65 -18.39
CA LYS A 96 -0.29 -10.48 -18.79
C LYS A 96 -0.12 -10.55 -20.32
N LEU A 97 -1.17 -10.28 -21.11
CA LEU A 97 -1.05 -10.16 -22.57
C LEU A 97 -0.24 -8.91 -22.98
N ASP A 98 -0.32 -7.83 -22.20
CA ASP A 98 0.48 -6.61 -22.40
C ASP A 98 1.95 -6.82 -22.04
N CYS A 99 2.24 -7.90 -21.35
CA CYS A 99 3.60 -8.31 -21.03
C CYS A 99 4.41 -8.62 -22.28
N LEU A 100 3.77 -9.22 -23.30
CA LEU A 100 4.43 -9.62 -24.54
C LEU A 100 5.06 -8.45 -25.31
N SER A 101 4.65 -7.20 -24.99
CA SER A 101 5.22 -5.97 -25.55
C SER A 101 6.10 -5.19 -24.56
N SER A 102 6.27 -5.67 -23.33
CA SER A 102 7.12 -5.05 -22.31
C SER A 102 8.51 -5.69 -22.25
N ILE A 103 9.55 -4.87 -22.13
CA ILE A 103 10.96 -5.31 -22.05
C ILE A 103 11.38 -5.52 -20.57
N ILE A 104 10.54 -5.13 -19.61
CA ILE A 104 10.92 -5.08 -18.18
C ILE A 104 10.76 -6.46 -17.51
N LYS A 105 9.62 -7.12 -17.70
CA LYS A 105 9.29 -8.37 -17.02
C LYS A 105 8.12 -9.09 -17.69
N CYS A 106 8.16 -10.42 -17.69
CA CYS A 106 7.08 -11.43 -17.88
C CYS A 106 7.36 -12.69 -17.04
#